data_AF-C7QZC3-F1
#
_entry.id   AF-C7QZC3-F1
#
_cell.length_a   1.000
_cell.length_b   1.000
_cell.length_c   1.000
_cell.angle_alpha   90.00
_cell.angle_beta   90.00
_cell.angle_gamma   90.00
#
_symmetry.space_group_name_H-M   'P 1'
#
loop_
_entity.id
_entity.type
_entity.pdbx_description
1 polymer ?
#
loop_
_entity_poly.entity_id
_entity_poly.type
_entity_poly.pdbx_seq_one_letter_code
_entity_poly.pdbx_strand_id
1 'polypeptide(L)'
;MSTLTTTTAVLAAGGDEVSGIDLFIPPLYDIVGSALVLLIIGAYFYKVILPKFNAVLDERTAKIEGGIHQAERAQEEADKLLAEHRQLLTEARAEAGAVREAARTEAAQIKAEAQAQANADAERILENAKRQIDAERQAAAVSLRNDVGALATDLASKIVGEALDDVARQSRVVERFLDDLESSTVTTTAKGK
;
A
#
# COMPACT_ATOMS: atom_id res chain seq x y z
N MET A 1 63.97 73.48 95.30
CA MET A 1 62.95 73.99 96.25
C MET A 1 61.62 73.44 95.78
N SER A 2 61.19 72.35 96.41
CA SER A 2 60.25 72.40 97.55
C SER A 2 58.84 72.59 97.01
N THR A 3 57.84 71.77 97.27
CA THR A 3 57.66 70.51 98.02
C THR A 3 56.16 70.25 97.86
N LEU A 4 55.76 68.97 97.79
CA LEU A 4 54.62 68.38 98.52
C LEU A 4 53.28 69.17 98.44
N THR A 5 52.15 68.61 98.06
CA THR A 5 51.59 67.38 98.64
C THR A 5 50.32 67.05 97.85
N THR A 6 50.34 65.91 97.17
CA THR A 6 49.20 65.00 97.03
C THR A 6 48.56 64.79 98.41
N THR A 7 47.24 64.92 98.56
CA THR A 7 46.40 64.24 99.59
C THR A 7 44.96 64.76 99.52
N THR A 8 44.09 63.94 98.92
CA THR A 8 42.83 63.45 99.51
C THR A 8 41.63 64.39 99.68
N ALA A 9 40.70 64.28 98.74
CA ALA A 9 39.26 64.00 98.93
C ALA A 9 38.67 63.86 97.52
N VAL A 10 38.41 62.68 96.91
CA VAL A 10 37.56 61.56 97.37
C VAL A 10 36.49 62.01 98.36
N LEU A 11 35.43 62.57 97.80
CA LEU A 11 34.03 62.30 98.17
C LEU A 11 33.22 62.75 96.94
N ALA A 12 32.70 61.84 96.10
CA ALA A 12 31.52 61.03 96.39
C ALA A 12 30.35 61.91 96.84
N ALA A 13 29.13 61.79 96.35
CA ALA A 13 28.51 61.01 95.30
C ALA A 13 27.11 61.63 95.16
N GLY A 14 26.47 61.43 94.01
CA GLY A 14 25.13 61.93 93.73
C GLY A 14 25.03 62.23 92.24
N GLY A 15 25.25 61.27 91.34
CA GLY A 15 24.75 59.91 91.53
C GLY A 15 23.28 59.99 91.86
N ASP A 16 22.48 60.71 91.06
CA ASP A 16 21.09 60.30 90.92
C ASP A 16 21.19 58.90 90.37
N GLU A 17 21.16 57.96 91.30
CA GLU A 17 20.91 56.56 91.03
C GLU A 17 19.70 56.58 90.13
N VAL A 18 19.94 56.38 88.83
CA VAL A 18 18.96 55.73 87.98
C VAL A 18 18.83 54.36 88.64
N SER A 19 17.97 54.34 89.67
CA SER A 19 17.57 53.18 90.43
C SER A 19 17.30 52.12 89.39
N GLY A 20 17.87 50.93 89.58
CA GLY A 20 18.06 49.87 88.58
C GLY A 20 16.77 49.27 87.96
N ILE A 21 15.71 50.05 87.86
CA ILE A 21 14.42 49.82 87.22
C ILE A 21 14.02 51.01 86.32
N ASP A 22 14.43 52.26 86.63
CA ASP A 22 14.15 53.46 85.80
C ASP A 22 15.07 53.59 84.57
N LEU A 23 16.18 52.84 84.54
CA LEU A 23 16.98 52.66 83.31
C LEU A 23 16.31 51.66 82.35
N PHE A 24 15.41 50.82 82.89
CA PHE A 24 14.77 49.74 82.16
C PHE A 24 13.35 50.10 81.69
N ILE A 25 12.72 51.11 82.29
CA ILE A 25 11.38 51.60 81.92
C ILE A 25 11.51 53.06 81.47
N PRO A 26 11.59 53.32 80.14
CA PRO A 26 11.61 54.68 79.62
C PRO A 26 10.30 55.42 79.98
N PRO A 27 10.34 56.75 80.10
CA PRO A 27 9.18 57.55 80.50
C PRO A 27 7.98 57.34 79.56
N LEU A 28 6.77 57.42 80.10
CA LEU A 28 5.51 57.06 79.39
C LEU A 28 5.33 57.77 78.04
N TYR A 29 5.87 58.97 77.87
CA TYR A 29 5.83 59.70 76.60
C TYR A 29 6.68 59.03 75.51
N ASP A 30 7.82 58.42 75.85
CA ASP A 30 8.67 57.69 74.91
C ASP A 30 8.05 56.35 74.56
N ILE A 31 7.35 55.70 75.50
CA ILE A 31 6.58 54.48 75.23
C ILE A 31 5.41 54.78 74.28
N VAL A 32 4.65 55.85 74.51
CA VAL A 32 3.52 56.23 73.63
C VAL A 32 4.02 56.74 72.28
N GLY A 33 5.10 57.51 72.24
CA GLY A 33 5.72 58.01 71.01
C GLY A 33 6.33 56.88 70.17
N SER A 34 7.11 55.99 70.79
CA SER A 34 7.67 54.81 70.12
C SER A 34 6.58 53.83 69.67
N ALA A 35 5.52 53.64 70.47
CA ALA A 35 4.36 52.83 70.07
C ALA A 35 3.63 53.45 68.86
N LEU A 36 3.43 54.77 68.83
CA LEU A 36 2.80 55.45 67.70
C LEU A 36 3.62 55.29 66.40
N VAL A 37 4.94 55.51 66.48
CA VAL A 37 5.85 55.32 65.35
C VAL A 37 5.86 53.86 64.89
N LEU A 38 5.90 52.91 65.82
CA LEU A 38 5.82 51.48 65.53
C LEU A 38 4.48 51.08 64.89
N LEU A 39 3.36 51.70 65.31
CA LEU A 39 2.05 51.46 64.72
C LEU A 39 1.96 52.01 63.30
N ILE A 40 2.50 53.20 63.04
CA ILE A 40 2.57 53.78 61.68
C ILE A 40 3.45 52.92 60.77
N ILE A 41 4.63 52.51 61.22
CA ILE A 41 5.53 51.64 60.46
C ILE A 41 4.89 50.26 60.26
N GLY A 42 4.28 49.68 61.29
CA GLY A 42 3.59 48.40 61.23
C GLY A 42 2.40 48.42 60.27
N ALA A 43 1.60 49.49 60.28
CA ALA A 43 0.49 49.67 59.34
C ALA A 43 0.99 49.84 57.90
N TYR A 44 2.07 50.60 57.69
CA TYR A 44 2.70 50.71 56.37
C TYR A 44 3.28 49.38 55.90
N PHE A 45 3.92 48.63 56.79
CA PHE A 45 4.49 47.32 56.49
C PHE A 45 3.41 46.31 56.15
N TYR A 46 2.32 46.29 56.92
CA TYR A 46 1.18 45.43 56.64
C TYR A 46 0.47 45.80 55.34
N LYS A 47 0.34 47.10 55.05
CA LYS A 47 -0.35 47.59 53.86
C LYS A 47 0.49 47.47 52.58
N VAL A 48 1.82 47.51 52.66
CA VAL A 48 2.69 47.55 51.46
C VAL A 48 3.50 46.27 51.29
N ILE A 49 4.09 45.71 52.35
CA ILE A 49 4.98 44.56 52.24
C ILE A 49 4.20 43.24 52.12
N LEU A 50 3.16 43.01 52.93
CA LEU A 50 2.35 41.79 52.81
C LEU A 50 1.74 41.57 51.41
N PRO A 51 1.09 42.56 50.77
CA PRO A 51 0.53 42.31 49.43
C PRO A 51 1.61 42.07 48.38
N LYS A 52 2.80 42.67 48.51
CA LYS A 52 3.94 42.40 47.62
C LYS A 52 4.44 40.96 47.77
N PHE A 53 4.54 40.45 49.00
CA PHE A 53 4.98 39.08 49.27
C PHE A 53 3.96 38.05 48.77
N ASN A 54 2.68 38.27 49.06
CA ASN A 54 1.60 37.40 48.58
C ASN A 54 1.56 37.39 47.05
N ALA A 55 1.67 38.55 46.40
CA ALA A 55 1.68 38.62 44.93
C ALA A 55 2.82 37.79 44.30
N VAL A 56 4.02 37.78 44.90
CA VAL A 56 5.15 36.98 44.40
C VAL A 56 4.93 35.48 44.63
N LEU A 57 4.32 35.10 45.76
CA LEU A 57 3.99 33.70 46.05
C LEU A 57 2.85 33.20 45.15
N ASP A 58 1.84 34.02 44.91
CA ASP A 58 0.73 33.71 44.01
C ASP A 58 1.22 33.58 42.56
N GLU A 59 2.11 34.47 42.10
CA GLU A 59 2.72 34.37 40.77
C GLU A 59 3.55 33.09 40.61
N ARG A 60 4.32 32.69 41.65
CA ARG A 60 5.08 31.43 41.64
C ARG A 60 4.16 30.22 41.63
N THR A 61 3.13 30.22 42.48
CA THR A 61 2.14 29.15 42.55
C THR A 61 1.41 29.00 41.23
N ALA A 62 0.91 30.10 40.65
CA ALA A 62 0.25 30.10 39.34
C ALA A 62 1.16 29.63 38.20
N LYS A 63 2.45 29.97 38.22
CA LYS A 63 3.42 29.45 37.24
C LYS A 63 3.67 27.95 37.39
N ILE A 64 3.75 27.44 38.62
CA ILE A 64 3.95 26.02 38.88
C ILE A 64 2.70 25.23 38.49
N GLU A 65 1.53 25.66 38.94
CA GLU A 65 0.25 25.03 38.64
C GLU A 65 -0.07 25.09 37.15
N GLY A 66 0.15 26.24 36.51
CA GLY A 66 0.03 26.38 35.05
C GLY A 66 1.06 25.55 34.28
N GLY A 67 2.26 25.32 34.84
CA GLY A 67 3.28 24.43 34.28
C GLY A 67 2.90 22.97 34.39
N ILE A 68 2.37 22.54 35.53
CA ILE A 68 1.89 21.17 35.77
C ILE A 68 0.69 20.88 34.86
N HIS A 69 -0.30 21.76 34.79
CA HIS A 69 -1.45 21.57 33.90
C HIS A 69 -1.04 21.52 32.42
N GLN A 70 -0.07 22.33 32.00
CA GLN A 70 0.46 22.25 30.64
C GLN A 70 1.20 20.94 30.38
N ALA A 71 1.98 20.45 31.34
CA ALA A 71 2.67 19.17 31.24
C ALA A 71 1.68 18.00 31.18
N GLU A 72 0.64 18.01 32.01
CA GLU A 72 -0.44 17.00 31.99
C GLU A 72 -1.18 17.02 30.66
N ARG A 73 -1.57 18.21 30.16
CA ARG A 73 -2.24 18.36 28.86
C ARG A 73 -1.36 17.89 27.72
N ALA A 74 -0.08 18.25 27.73
CA ALA A 74 0.87 17.79 26.71
C ALA A 74 1.07 16.27 26.74
N GLN A 75 1.09 15.67 27.94
CA GLN A 75 1.20 14.23 28.09
C GLN A 75 -0.07 13.50 27.62
N GLU A 76 -1.26 14.01 27.97
CA GLU A 76 -2.53 13.45 27.50
C GLU A 76 -2.67 13.56 25.97
N GLU A 77 -2.26 14.69 25.37
CA GLU A 77 -2.24 14.88 23.92
C GLU A 77 -1.24 13.94 23.25
N ALA A 78 -0.05 13.75 23.83
CA ALA A 78 0.94 12.81 23.33
C ALA A 78 0.43 11.36 23.39
N ASP A 79 -0.22 10.96 24.48
CA ASP A 79 -0.79 9.62 24.64
C ASP A 79 -1.95 9.37 23.66
N LYS A 80 -2.82 10.36 23.44
CA LYS A 80 -3.88 10.31 22.43
C LYS A 80 -3.29 10.15 21.02
N LEU A 81 -2.30 10.98 20.67
CA LEU A 81 -1.66 10.93 19.37
C LEU A 81 -0.92 9.60 19.15
N LEU A 82 -0.27 9.06 20.18
CA LEU A 82 0.34 7.72 20.14
C LEU A 82 -0.71 6.62 19.93
N ALA A 83 -1.85 6.71 20.59
CA ALA A 83 -2.95 5.76 20.41
C ALA A 83 -3.50 5.82 18.97
N GLU A 84 -3.76 7.02 18.45
CA GLU A 84 -4.20 7.24 17.06
C GLU A 84 -3.17 6.70 16.06
N HIS A 85 -1.88 7.01 16.24
CA HIS A 85 -0.83 6.48 15.36
C HIS A 85 -0.75 4.96 15.40
N ARG A 86 -0.90 4.32 16.57
CA ARG A 86 -0.92 2.86 16.67
C ARG A 86 -2.13 2.25 15.98
N GLN A 87 -3.30 2.89 16.09
CA GLN A 87 -4.49 2.48 15.37
C GLN A 87 -4.28 2.59 13.86
N LEU A 88 -3.81 3.75 13.37
CA LEU A 88 -3.50 3.96 11.96
C LEU A 88 -2.48 2.95 11.41
N LEU A 89 -1.42 2.63 12.18
CA LEU A 89 -0.46 1.61 11.78
C LEU A 89 -1.06 0.20 11.72
N THR A 90 -2.01 -0.10 12.61
CA THR A 90 -2.69 -1.40 12.62
C THR A 90 -3.67 -1.51 11.46
N GLU A 91 -4.42 -0.45 11.19
CA GLU A 91 -5.33 -0.35 10.05
C GLU A 91 -4.57 -0.41 8.73
N ALA A 92 -3.49 0.36 8.57
CA ALA A 92 -2.65 0.31 7.37
C ALA A 92 -2.04 -1.08 7.14
N ARG A 93 -1.68 -1.82 8.20
CA ARG A 93 -1.21 -3.21 8.09
C ARG A 93 -2.33 -4.16 7.69
N ALA A 94 -3.54 -3.98 8.22
CA ALA A 94 -4.70 -4.77 7.86
C ALA A 94 -5.09 -4.53 6.40
N GLU A 95 -5.13 -3.27 5.96
CA GLU A 95 -5.40 -2.89 4.58
C GLU A 95 -4.32 -3.44 3.62
N ALA A 96 -3.04 -3.30 3.96
CA ALA A 96 -1.95 -3.89 3.17
C ALA A 96 -2.06 -5.42 3.09
N GLY A 97 -2.53 -6.08 4.16
CA GLY A 97 -2.84 -7.50 4.15
C GLY A 97 -4.00 -7.84 3.21
N ALA A 98 -5.09 -7.09 3.29
CA ALA A 98 -6.26 -7.28 2.44
C ALA A 98 -5.93 -7.06 0.95
N VAL A 99 -5.16 -6.02 0.62
CA VAL A 99 -4.69 -5.76 -0.75
C VAL A 99 -3.81 -6.90 -1.27
N ARG A 100 -2.93 -7.45 -0.42
CA ARG A 100 -2.09 -8.60 -0.80
C ARG A 100 -2.91 -9.85 -1.08
N GLU A 101 -3.91 -10.15 -0.26
CA GLU A 101 -4.78 -11.30 -0.46
C GLU A 101 -5.70 -11.12 -1.68
N ALA A 102 -6.23 -9.91 -1.90
CA ALA A 102 -6.97 -9.57 -3.12
C ALA A 102 -6.10 -9.78 -4.37
N ALA A 103 -4.88 -9.25 -4.38
CA ALA A 103 -3.93 -9.42 -5.49
C ALA A 103 -3.55 -10.89 -5.72
N ARG A 104 -3.40 -11.70 -4.67
CA ARG A 104 -3.17 -13.15 -4.79
C ARG A 104 -4.35 -13.86 -5.43
N THR A 105 -5.56 -13.52 -5.00
CA THR A 105 -6.80 -14.11 -5.51
C THR A 105 -7.01 -13.75 -6.98
N GLU A 106 -6.82 -12.48 -7.33
CA GLU A 106 -6.89 -11.98 -8.70
C GLU A 106 -5.82 -12.63 -9.59
N ALA A 107 -4.57 -12.72 -9.12
CA ALA A 107 -3.52 -13.41 -9.87
C ALA A 107 -3.82 -14.90 -10.10
N ALA A 108 -4.44 -15.57 -9.13
CA ALA A 108 -4.88 -16.96 -9.29
C ALA A 108 -6.02 -17.07 -10.32
N GLN A 109 -6.98 -16.15 -10.31
CA GLN A 109 -8.06 -16.09 -11.28
C GLN A 109 -7.53 -15.84 -12.70
N ILE A 110 -6.66 -14.85 -12.88
CA ILE A 110 -6.03 -14.54 -14.17
C ILE A 110 -5.26 -15.77 -14.70
N LYS A 111 -4.52 -16.47 -13.83
CA LYS A 111 -3.82 -17.70 -14.24
C LYS A 111 -4.79 -18.80 -14.67
N ALA A 112 -5.86 -19.01 -13.92
CA ALA A 112 -6.87 -20.01 -14.26
C ALA A 112 -7.58 -19.68 -15.57
N GLU A 113 -7.94 -18.42 -15.79
CA GLU A 113 -8.56 -17.94 -17.02
C GLU A 113 -7.61 -18.07 -18.21
N ALA A 114 -6.35 -17.65 -18.06
CA ALA A 114 -5.34 -17.81 -19.11
C ALA A 114 -5.10 -19.28 -19.47
N GLN A 115 -5.08 -20.19 -18.49
CA GLN A 115 -4.97 -21.63 -18.73
C GLN A 115 -6.21 -22.17 -19.44
N ALA A 116 -7.41 -21.77 -19.02
CA ALA A 116 -8.66 -22.19 -19.66
C ALA A 116 -8.71 -21.72 -21.12
N GLN A 117 -8.34 -20.47 -21.39
CA GLN A 117 -8.30 -19.91 -22.73
C GLN A 117 -7.23 -20.60 -23.59
N ALA A 118 -6.04 -20.86 -23.06
CA ALA A 118 -4.99 -21.59 -23.77
C ALA A 118 -5.42 -23.01 -24.14
N ASN A 119 -6.13 -23.70 -23.24
CA ASN A 119 -6.66 -25.04 -23.53
C ASN A 119 -7.76 -25.00 -24.60
N ALA A 120 -8.67 -24.03 -24.54
CA ALA A 120 -9.71 -23.84 -25.54
C ALA A 120 -9.12 -23.52 -26.92
N ASP A 121 -8.09 -22.66 -26.97
CA ASP A 121 -7.38 -22.36 -28.21
C ASP A 121 -6.62 -23.57 -28.75
N ALA A 122 -5.96 -24.35 -27.89
CA ALA A 122 -5.29 -25.58 -28.28
C ALA A 122 -6.28 -26.60 -28.87
N GLU A 123 -7.44 -26.78 -28.26
CA GLU A 123 -8.49 -27.66 -28.76
C GLU A 123 -9.02 -27.19 -30.12
N ARG A 124 -9.27 -25.89 -30.27
CA ARG A 124 -9.68 -25.29 -31.56
C ARG A 124 -8.62 -25.48 -32.65
N ILE A 125 -7.35 -25.30 -32.33
CA ILE A 125 -6.24 -25.54 -33.26
C ILE A 125 -6.20 -27.02 -33.66
N LEU A 126 -6.35 -27.94 -32.71
CA LEU A 126 -6.36 -29.39 -33.00
C LEU A 126 -7.55 -29.78 -33.87
N GLU A 127 -8.74 -29.24 -33.61
CA GLU A 127 -9.93 -29.51 -34.42
C GLU A 127 -9.76 -28.97 -35.85
N ASN A 128 -9.20 -27.77 -36.00
CA ASN A 128 -8.91 -27.19 -37.31
C ASN A 128 -7.83 -27.99 -38.07
N ALA A 129 -6.76 -28.41 -37.38
CA ALA A 129 -5.72 -29.24 -37.95
C ALA A 129 -6.28 -30.59 -38.42
N LYS A 130 -7.15 -31.24 -37.63
CA LYS A 130 -7.84 -32.48 -38.04
C LYS A 130 -8.69 -32.26 -39.29
N ARG A 131 -9.50 -31.21 -39.31
CA ARG A 131 -10.32 -30.84 -40.48
C ARG A 131 -9.45 -30.58 -41.73
N GLN A 132 -8.32 -29.92 -41.56
CA GLN A 132 -7.39 -29.64 -42.64
C GLN A 132 -6.72 -30.92 -43.16
N ILE A 133 -6.28 -31.81 -42.27
CA ILE A 133 -5.73 -33.12 -42.63
C ILE A 133 -6.76 -33.95 -43.41
N ASP A 134 -8.02 -33.98 -42.98
CA ASP A 134 -9.06 -34.73 -43.68
C ASP A 134 -9.35 -34.15 -45.07
N ALA A 135 -9.39 -32.82 -45.20
CA ALA A 135 -9.51 -32.14 -46.49
C ALA A 135 -8.31 -32.43 -47.41
N GLU A 136 -7.08 -32.38 -46.89
CA GLU A 136 -5.85 -32.69 -47.62
C GLU A 136 -5.81 -34.16 -48.05
N ARG A 137 -6.24 -35.10 -47.19
CA ARG A 137 -6.38 -36.52 -47.54
C ARG A 137 -7.35 -36.73 -48.69
N GLN A 138 -8.49 -36.05 -48.66
CA GLN A 138 -9.48 -36.15 -49.73
C GLN A 138 -8.95 -35.57 -51.04
N ALA A 139 -8.27 -34.42 -50.99
CA ALA A 139 -7.62 -33.81 -52.15
C ALA A 139 -6.52 -34.72 -52.73
N ALA A 140 -5.67 -35.30 -51.87
CA ALA A 140 -4.63 -36.24 -52.27
C ALA A 140 -5.22 -37.51 -52.90
N ALA A 141 -6.31 -38.05 -52.36
CA ALA A 141 -7.00 -39.21 -52.94
C ALA A 141 -7.56 -38.91 -54.33
N VAL A 142 -8.12 -37.72 -54.55
CA VAL A 142 -8.60 -37.28 -55.87
C VAL A 142 -7.43 -37.10 -56.84
N SER A 143 -6.34 -36.45 -56.42
CA SER A 143 -5.14 -36.29 -57.25
C SER A 143 -4.56 -37.65 -57.65
N LEU A 144 -4.39 -38.55 -56.68
CA LEU A 144 -3.85 -39.89 -56.93
C LEU A 144 -4.74 -40.66 -57.92
N ARG A 145 -6.06 -40.54 -57.81
CA ARG A 145 -6.98 -41.18 -58.76
C ARG A 145 -6.84 -40.63 -60.17
N ASN A 146 -6.62 -39.31 -60.32
CA ASN A 146 -6.37 -38.68 -61.61
C ASN A 146 -5.02 -39.12 -62.19
N ASP A 147 -3.96 -39.15 -61.38
CA ASP A 147 -2.62 -39.55 -61.81
C ASP A 147 -2.56 -41.03 -62.23
N VAL A 148 -3.18 -41.92 -61.44
CA VAL A 148 -3.31 -43.34 -61.79
C VAL A 148 -4.18 -43.52 -63.04
N GLY A 149 -5.26 -42.75 -63.18
CA GLY A 149 -6.08 -42.73 -64.38
C GLY A 149 -5.26 -42.37 -65.62
N ALA A 150 -4.51 -41.26 -65.55
CA ALA A 150 -3.63 -40.80 -66.62
C ALA A 150 -2.58 -41.85 -67.01
N LEU A 151 -1.88 -42.42 -66.02
CA LEU A 151 -0.89 -43.48 -66.23
C LEU A 151 -1.50 -44.75 -66.85
N ALA A 152 -2.70 -45.14 -66.42
CA ALA A 152 -3.41 -46.30 -66.98
C ALA A 152 -3.80 -46.06 -68.45
N THR A 153 -4.30 -44.86 -68.81
CA THR A 153 -4.56 -44.50 -70.22
C THR A 153 -3.30 -44.43 -71.06
N ASP A 154 -2.18 -43.92 -70.52
CA ASP A 154 -0.90 -43.85 -71.25
C ASP A 154 -0.36 -45.26 -71.53
N LEU A 155 -0.43 -46.15 -70.55
CA LEU A 155 -0.06 -47.56 -70.72
C LEU A 155 -0.98 -48.28 -71.71
N ALA A 156 -2.30 -48.08 -71.61
CA ALA A 156 -3.26 -48.64 -72.56
C ALA A 156 -3.01 -48.13 -73.98
N SER A 157 -2.70 -46.84 -74.16
CA SER A 157 -2.38 -46.25 -75.47
C SER A 157 -1.11 -46.84 -76.07
N LYS A 158 -0.08 -47.08 -75.26
CA LYS A 158 1.16 -47.76 -75.69
C LYS A 158 0.91 -49.21 -76.12
N ILE A 159 0.17 -49.99 -75.32
CA ILE A 159 -0.16 -51.38 -75.64
C ILE A 159 -1.00 -51.46 -76.92
N VAL A 160 -2.01 -50.60 -77.07
CA VAL A 160 -2.84 -50.55 -78.28
C VAL A 160 -2.02 -50.11 -79.49
N GLY A 161 -1.16 -49.09 -79.34
CA GLY A 161 -0.25 -48.66 -80.40
C GLY A 161 0.64 -49.79 -80.90
N GLU A 162 1.30 -50.50 -79.99
CA GLU A 162 2.17 -51.63 -80.33
C GLU A 162 1.40 -52.85 -80.87
N ALA A 163 0.15 -53.06 -80.43
CA ALA A 163 -0.72 -54.08 -80.98
C ALA A 163 -1.26 -53.76 -82.39
N LEU A 164 -1.33 -52.48 -82.77
CA LEU A 164 -1.79 -52.01 -84.09
C LEU A 164 -0.69 -51.98 -85.14
N ASP A 165 0.60 -51.95 -84.75
CA ASP A 165 1.74 -52.10 -85.67
C ASP A 165 1.79 -53.49 -86.34
N ASP A 166 1.09 -54.48 -85.77
CA ASP A 166 0.85 -55.79 -86.39
C ASP A 166 -0.29 -55.71 -87.41
N VAL A 167 0.08 -55.59 -88.69
CA VAL A 167 -0.82 -55.46 -89.85
C VAL A 167 -1.94 -56.51 -89.86
N ALA A 168 -1.67 -57.74 -89.40
CA ALA A 168 -2.67 -58.81 -89.35
C ALA A 168 -3.71 -58.64 -88.23
N ARG A 169 -3.40 -57.84 -87.20
CA ARG A 169 -4.32 -57.50 -86.11
C ARG A 169 -5.19 -56.31 -86.48
N GLN A 170 -4.64 -55.34 -87.20
CA GLN A 170 -5.34 -54.14 -87.66
C GLN A 170 -6.54 -54.49 -88.56
N SER A 171 -6.36 -55.36 -89.56
CA SER A 171 -7.44 -55.80 -90.47
C SER A 171 -8.59 -56.50 -89.73
N ARG A 172 -8.29 -57.37 -88.75
CA ARG A 172 -9.31 -58.07 -87.95
C ARG A 172 -10.16 -57.14 -87.09
N VAL A 173 -9.57 -56.06 -86.59
CA VAL A 173 -10.31 -55.04 -85.83
C VAL A 173 -11.26 -54.28 -86.75
N VAL A 174 -10.81 -53.94 -87.97
CA VAL A 174 -11.64 -53.28 -88.98
C VAL A 174 -12.80 -54.17 -89.43
N GLU A 175 -12.55 -55.45 -89.75
CA GLU A 175 -13.60 -56.40 -90.13
C GLU A 175 -14.63 -56.59 -89.03
N ARG A 176 -14.20 -56.71 -87.77
CA ARG A 176 -15.13 -56.84 -86.63
C ARG A 176 -15.98 -55.56 -86.43
N PHE A 177 -15.43 -54.38 -86.72
CA PHE A 177 -16.19 -53.12 -86.66
C PHE A 177 -17.21 -53.02 -87.81
N LEU A 178 -16.84 -53.48 -89.02
CA LEU A 178 -17.76 -53.53 -90.16
C LEU A 178 -18.92 -54.52 -89.90
N ASP A 179 -18.63 -55.70 -89.34
CA ASP A 179 -19.65 -56.67 -88.90
C ASP A 179 -20.61 -56.05 -87.86
N ASP A 180 -20.09 -55.29 -86.89
CA ASP A 180 -20.91 -54.68 -85.83
C ASP A 180 -21.82 -53.56 -86.37
N LEU A 181 -21.32 -52.77 -87.34
CA LEU A 181 -22.13 -51.77 -88.05
C LEU A 181 -23.22 -52.41 -88.91
N GLU A 182 -22.91 -53.52 -89.59
CA GLU A 182 -23.90 -54.27 -90.36
C GLU A 182 -24.99 -54.82 -89.44
N SER A 183 -24.62 -55.39 -88.30
CA SER A 183 -25.58 -55.93 -87.32
C SER A 183 -26.46 -54.85 -86.64
N SER A 184 -25.90 -53.67 -86.33
CA SER A 184 -26.63 -52.56 -85.71
C SER A 184 -27.53 -51.82 -86.71
N THR A 185 -27.17 -51.77 -87.98
CA THR A 185 -28.01 -51.27 -89.08
C THR A 185 -29.20 -52.21 -89.35
N VAL A 186 -28.97 -53.53 -89.28
CA VAL A 186 -30.02 -54.55 -89.36
C VAL A 186 -31.01 -54.42 -88.20
N THR A 187 -30.54 -54.09 -87.00
CA THR A 187 -31.39 -53.92 -85.81
C THR A 187 -32.22 -52.61 -85.84
N THR A 188 -31.67 -51.50 -86.36
CA THR A 188 -32.42 -50.23 -86.53
C THR A 188 -33.51 -50.33 -87.60
N THR A 189 -33.29 -51.11 -88.66
CA THR A 189 -34.28 -51.31 -89.72
C THR A 189 -35.47 -52.19 -89.27
N ALA A 190 -35.28 -53.04 -88.25
CA ALA A 190 -36.33 -53.90 -87.71
C ALA A 190 -37.31 -53.21 -86.72
N LYS A 191 -36.98 -52.02 -86.20
CA LYS A 191 -37.78 -51.29 -85.17
C LYS A 191 -38.69 -50.17 -85.73
N GLY A 192 -38.80 -50.07 -87.07
CA GLY A 192 -39.56 -49.03 -87.77
C GLY A 192 -40.91 -49.45 -88.37
N LYS A 193 -41.53 -50.54 -87.89
CA LYS A 193 -42.92 -50.89 -88.20
C LYS A 193 -43.71 -51.10 -86.91
#